data_AF-A0A4U5LRC5-F1
#
_entry.id   AF-A0A4U5LRC5-F1
#
_cell.length_a   1.000
_cell.length_b   1.000
_cell.length_c   1.000
_cell.angle_alpha   90.00
_cell.angle_beta   90.00
_cell.angle_gamma   90.00
#
_symmetry.space_group_name_H-M   'P 1'
#
loop_
_entity.id
_entity.type
_entity.pdbx_description
1 polymer ?
#
loop_
_entity_poly.entity_id
_entity_poly.type
_entity_poly.pdbx_seq_one_letter_code
_entity_poly.pdbx_strand_id
1 'polypeptide(L)'
;MEPIRVAVVLFVALAAFFITVWVIIPWPKTSLDPDESQDFRLPRNVAPKRYMIDFDFSMEALEYNGTVVIECQALDTTSQITLHENVTMIQWVKTIL
;
A
#
# COMPACT_ATOMS: atom_id res chain seq x y z
N MET A 1 57.09 -40.55 -13.39
CA MET A 1 56.21 -39.77 -12.50
C MET A 1 56.11 -38.37 -13.09
N GLU A 2 54.96 -37.99 -13.62
CA GLU A 2 54.72 -36.60 -14.02
C GLU A 2 53.61 -36.02 -13.11
N PRO A 3 53.88 -35.87 -11.80
CA PRO A 3 52.88 -35.45 -10.81
C PRO A 3 52.25 -34.09 -11.16
N ILE A 4 52.96 -33.28 -11.94
CA ILE A 4 52.54 -31.97 -12.41
C ILE A 4 51.36 -32.07 -13.38
N ARG A 5 51.32 -33.08 -14.27
CA ARG A 5 50.23 -33.21 -15.25
C ARG A 5 48.90 -33.56 -14.58
N VAL A 6 48.94 -34.40 -13.55
CA VAL A 6 47.76 -34.76 -12.75
C VAL A 6 47.29 -33.58 -11.91
N ALA A 7 48.21 -32.83 -11.30
CA ALA A 7 47.88 -31.63 -10.53
C ALA A 7 47.22 -30.54 -11.39
N VAL A 8 47.71 -30.31 -12.61
CA VAL A 8 47.12 -29.32 -13.53
C VAL A 8 45.72 -29.72 -13.99
N VAL A 9 45.50 -30.99 -14.33
CA VAL A 9 44.17 -31.48 -14.72
C VAL A 9 43.18 -31.38 -13.56
N LEU A 10 43.59 -31.71 -12.35
CA LEU A 10 42.76 -31.58 -11.15
C LEU A 10 42.42 -30.11 -10.84
N PHE A 11 43.39 -29.21 -11.00
CA PHE A 11 43.20 -27.78 -10.76
C PHE A 11 42.24 -27.14 -11.78
N VAL A 12 42.35 -27.53 -13.06
CA VAL A 12 41.42 -27.08 -14.12
C VAL A 12 40.01 -27.63 -13.88
N ALA A 13 39.88 -28.90 -13.46
CA ALA A 13 38.59 -29.51 -13.15
C ALA A 13 37.90 -28.85 -11.93
N LEU A 14 38.66 -28.47 -10.90
CA LEU A 14 38.13 -27.77 -9.73
C LEU A 14 37.74 -26.32 -10.04
N ALA A 15 38.54 -25.59 -10.83
CA ALA A 15 38.24 -24.22 -11.22
C ALA A 15 36.95 -24.11 -12.06
N ALA A 16 36.69 -25.08 -12.94
CA ALA A 16 35.46 -25.12 -13.73
C ALA A 16 34.20 -25.33 -12.87
N PHE A 17 34.33 -25.98 -11.70
CA PHE A 17 33.21 -26.25 -10.80
C PHE A 17 32.77 -25.03 -9.98
N PHE A 18 33.66 -24.04 -9.79
CA PHE A 18 33.35 -22.82 -9.00
C PHE A 18 32.70 -21.69 -9.82
N ILE A 19 32.79 -21.73 -11.15
CA ILE A 19 32.23 -20.66 -12.02
C ILE A 19 30.74 -20.89 -12.29
N THR A 20 30.25 -22.13 -12.22
CA THR A 20 28.84 -22.44 -12.53
C THR A 20 27.87 -22.11 -11.39
N VAL A 21 28.35 -21.94 -10.15
CA VAL A 21 27.50 -21.69 -8.97
C VAL A 21 27.12 -20.21 -8.79
N TRP A 22 27.81 -19.26 -9.44
CA TRP A 22 27.56 -17.81 -9.30
C TRP A 22 26.83 -17.15 -10.48
N VAL A 23 26.38 -17.92 -11.48
CA VAL A 23 25.76 -17.37 -12.71
C VAL A 23 24.26 -17.68 -12.84
N ILE A 24 23.67 -18.51 -11.96
CA ILE A 24 22.26 -18.96 -12.08
C ILE A 24 21.46 -18.78 -10.79
N ILE A 25 21.72 -17.73 -10.02
CA ILE A 25 20.69 -17.22 -9.10
C ILE A 25 20.33 -15.84 -9.64
N PRO A 26 19.27 -15.72 -10.48
CA PRO A 26 18.72 -14.42 -10.78
C PRO A 26 18.36 -13.77 -9.46
N TRP A 27 18.84 -12.55 -9.24
CA TRP A 27 18.40 -11.72 -8.14
C TRP A 27 16.87 -11.78 -8.05
N PRO A 28 16.28 -11.91 -6.85
CA PRO A 28 14.84 -11.78 -6.72
C PRO A 28 14.50 -10.41 -7.30
N LYS A 29 13.84 -10.41 -8.46
CA LYS A 29 13.17 -9.21 -8.94
C LYS A 29 12.11 -8.96 -7.88
N THR A 30 12.37 -8.03 -6.99
CA THR A 30 11.31 -7.37 -6.24
C THR A 30 10.37 -6.86 -7.32
N SER A 31 9.30 -7.59 -7.60
CA SER A 31 8.14 -6.99 -8.20
C SER A 31 7.74 -5.92 -7.19
N LEU A 32 8.16 -4.68 -7.46
CA LEU A 32 7.37 -3.54 -7.03
C LEU A 32 5.96 -3.89 -7.49
N ASP A 33 5.10 -4.23 -6.53
CA ASP A 33 3.68 -4.33 -6.81
C ASP A 33 3.31 -3.08 -7.62
N PRO A 34 2.59 -3.21 -8.74
CA PRO A 34 2.07 -2.07 -9.45
C PRO A 34 0.91 -1.52 -8.63
N ASP A 35 1.23 -0.94 -7.48
CA ASP A 35 0.41 0.07 -6.83
C ASP A 35 1.05 1.45 -7.06
N GLU A 36 1.70 1.63 -8.22
CA GLU A 36 2.10 2.93 -8.76
C GLU A 36 0.88 3.74 -9.28
N SER A 37 -0.26 3.65 -8.60
CA SER A 37 -1.25 4.72 -8.53
C SER A 37 -2.34 4.40 -7.50
N GLN A 38 -2.01 4.35 -6.20
CA GLN A 38 -3.03 4.76 -5.23
C GLN A 38 -3.26 6.26 -5.47
N ASP A 39 -4.19 6.59 -6.36
CA ASP A 39 -4.67 7.96 -6.48
C ASP A 39 -5.36 8.27 -5.14
N PHE A 40 -4.62 8.89 -4.23
CA PHE A 40 -5.09 9.28 -2.90
C PHE A 40 -6.22 10.31 -2.97
N ARG A 41 -6.54 10.82 -4.17
CA ARG A 41 -7.60 11.79 -4.38
C ARG A 41 -8.96 11.12 -4.35
N LEU A 42 -9.92 11.79 -3.74
CA LEU A 42 -11.31 11.36 -3.80
C LEU A 42 -11.85 11.41 -5.24
N PRO A 43 -12.82 10.54 -5.57
CA PRO A 43 -13.61 10.64 -6.78
C PRO A 43 -14.25 12.03 -6.93
N ARG A 44 -14.39 12.51 -8.18
CA ARG A 44 -14.96 13.83 -8.49
C ARG A 44 -16.46 13.81 -8.78
N ASN A 45 -17.12 12.66 -8.61
CA ASN A 45 -18.53 12.44 -8.92
C ASN A 45 -19.49 12.94 -7.83
N VAL A 46 -19.00 13.27 -6.63
CA VAL A 46 -19.79 13.84 -5.53
C VAL A 46 -19.06 15.04 -4.96
N ALA A 47 -19.75 16.18 -4.88
CA ALA A 47 -19.22 17.41 -4.30
C ALA A 47 -19.96 17.79 -3.02
N PRO A 48 -19.26 18.11 -1.91
CA PRO A 48 -19.89 18.64 -0.72
C PRO A 48 -20.38 20.07 -0.95
N LYS A 49 -21.54 20.40 -0.39
CA LYS A 49 -22.13 21.75 -0.39
C LYS A 49 -22.02 22.41 0.97
N ARG A 50 -22.25 21.65 2.04
CA ARG A 50 -22.25 22.16 3.41
C ARG A 50 -21.87 21.07 4.38
N TYR A 51 -21.10 21.45 5.39
CA TYR A 51 -20.78 20.62 6.54
C TYR A 51 -21.47 21.22 7.77
N MET A 52 -22.09 20.35 8.56
CA MET A 52 -22.53 20.66 9.91
C MET A 52 -21.79 19.71 10.84
N ILE A 53 -20.97 20.26 11.71
CA ILE A 53 -20.08 19.50 12.60
C ILE A 53 -20.51 19.82 14.03
N ASP A 54 -20.91 18.79 14.74
CA ASP A 54 -21.10 18.81 16.18
C ASP A 54 -19.95 18.01 16.81
N PHE A 55 -19.28 18.58 17.79
CA PHE A 55 -18.05 18.05 18.36
C PHE A 55 -18.01 18.31 19.85
N ASP A 56 -17.94 17.23 20.62
CA ASP A 56 -17.82 17.24 22.07
C ASP A 56 -16.45 16.69 22.46
N PHE A 57 -15.75 17.43 23.31
CA PHE A 57 -14.40 17.12 23.73
C PHE A 57 -14.29 17.18 25.25
N SER A 58 -13.93 16.05 25.85
CA SER A 58 -13.66 15.94 27.28
C SER A 58 -12.18 16.12 27.53
N MET A 59 -11.78 17.23 28.15
CA MET A 59 -10.38 17.43 28.56
C MET A 59 -9.94 16.47 29.67
N GLU A 60 -10.87 15.98 30.49
CA GLU A 60 -10.57 15.08 31.60
C GLU A 60 -10.28 13.66 31.10
N ALA A 61 -11.11 13.16 30.19
CA ALA A 61 -10.95 11.83 29.61
C ALA A 61 -9.96 11.82 28.43
N LEU A 62 -9.62 12.99 27.87
CA LEU A 62 -8.89 13.13 26.60
C LEU A 62 -9.60 12.41 25.43
N GLU A 63 -10.92 12.39 25.48
CA GLU A 63 -11.78 11.74 24.50
C GLU A 63 -12.57 12.78 23.71
N TYR A 64 -12.88 12.43 22.45
CA TYR A 64 -13.75 13.21 21.61
C TYR A 64 -14.89 12.35 21.07
N ASN A 65 -16.05 12.96 20.93
CA ASN A 65 -17.16 12.41 20.17
C ASN A 65 -17.73 13.51 19.25
N GLY A 66 -18.47 13.12 18.23
CA GLY A 66 -19.08 14.11 17.37
C GLY A 66 -19.95 13.50 16.30
N THR A 67 -20.74 14.35 15.67
CA THR A 67 -21.58 14.02 14.53
C THR A 67 -21.24 14.96 13.38
N VAL A 68 -21.01 14.40 12.20
CA VAL A 68 -20.80 15.16 10.97
C VAL A 68 -21.95 14.89 10.01
N VAL A 69 -22.67 15.94 9.64
CA VAL A 69 -23.68 15.89 8.58
C VAL A 69 -23.12 16.60 7.36
N ILE A 70 -23.04 15.87 6.24
CA ILE A 70 -22.49 16.36 4.98
C ILE A 70 -23.63 16.47 3.97
N GLU A 71 -24.00 17.70 3.62
CA GLU A 71 -24.85 17.94 2.47
C GLU A 71 -23.99 17.87 1.22
N CYS A 72 -24.32 16.95 0.30
CA CYS A 72 -23.54 16.74 -0.92
C CYS A 72 -24.44 16.67 -2.15
N GLN A 73 -23.84 16.89 -3.31
CA GLN A 73 -24.48 16.78 -4.61
C GLN A 73 -23.73 15.75 -5.45
N ALA A 74 -24.46 14.78 -5.98
CA ALA A 74 -23.95 13.93 -7.06
C ALA A 74 -23.84 14.77 -8.35
N LEU A 75 -22.63 14.86 -8.89
CA LEU A 75 -22.35 15.47 -10.18
C LEU A 75 -22.55 14.46 -11.32
N ASP A 76 -22.29 13.18 -11.03
CA ASP A 76 -22.57 12.04 -11.91
C ASP A 76 -23.41 10.98 -11.19
N THR A 77 -24.11 10.12 -11.94
CA THR A 77 -24.84 8.99 -11.36
C THR A 77 -23.88 8.08 -10.60
N THR A 78 -24.12 7.91 -9.30
CA THR A 78 -23.31 7.06 -8.43
C THR A 78 -24.18 6.40 -7.36
N SER A 79 -23.77 5.21 -6.94
CA SER A 79 -24.31 4.48 -5.79
C SER A 79 -23.36 4.52 -4.58
N GLN A 80 -22.20 5.16 -4.72
CA GLN A 80 -21.15 5.21 -3.73
C GLN A 80 -20.72 6.65 -3.45
N ILE A 81 -20.56 6.96 -2.16
CA ILE A 81 -19.96 8.18 -1.65
C ILE A 81 -18.67 7.77 -0.93
N THR A 82 -17.54 8.33 -1.34
CA THR A 82 -16.23 8.05 -0.72
C THR A 82 -15.79 9.28 0.07
N LEU A 83 -15.34 9.05 1.32
CA LEU A 83 -14.88 10.09 2.23
C LEU A 83 -13.51 9.71 2.77
N HIS A 84 -12.73 10.70 3.17
CA HIS A 84 -11.58 10.46 4.03
C HIS A 84 -12.06 10.31 5.47
N GLU A 85 -11.45 9.39 6.20
CA GLU A 85 -11.62 9.28 7.64
C GLU A 85 -10.26 9.19 8.34
N ASN A 86 -10.23 9.72 9.56
CA ASN A 86 -9.16 9.50 10.52
C ASN A 86 -9.78 9.58 11.91
N VAL A 87 -10.59 8.58 12.23
CA VAL A 87 -11.30 8.45 13.50
C VAL A 87 -11.05 7.06 14.07
N THR A 88 -11.15 6.92 15.40
CA THR A 88 -10.95 5.62 16.05
C THR A 88 -12.14 4.67 15.83
N MET A 89 -13.35 5.21 15.75
CA MET A 89 -14.58 4.42 15.58
C MET A 89 -15.70 5.25 14.95
N ILE A 90 -16.40 4.66 13.97
CA ILE A 90 -17.68 5.17 13.46
C ILE A 90 -18.80 4.36 14.11
N GLN A 91 -19.70 5.04 14.83
CA GLN A 91 -20.82 4.38 15.51
C GLN A 91 -21.97 4.04 14.57
N TRP A 92 -22.33 4.98 13.68
CA TRP A 92 -23.42 4.82 12.73
C TRP A 92 -23.23 5.74 11.53
N VAL A 93 -23.85 5.36 10.41
CA VAL A 93 -23.92 6.17 9.19
C VAL A 93 -25.36 6.13 8.69
N LYS A 94 -25.88 7.29 8.29
CA LYS A 94 -27.23 7.42 7.72
C LYS A 94 -27.20 8.37 6.53
N THR A 95 -27.84 7.95 5.44
CA THR A 95 -28.05 8.78 4.26
C THR A 95 -29.51 9.19 4.19
N ILE A 96 -29.77 10.45 3.84
CA ILE A 96 -31.11 10.99 3.61
C ILE A 96 -31.10 11.58 2.20
N LEU A 97 -32.05 11.17 1.37
CA LEU A 97 -32.22 11.59 -0.03
C LEU A 97 -33.41 12.53 -0.16
#